data_AF-A0A1J5P6D0-F1
#
_entry.id   AF-A0A1J5P6D0-F1
#
_cell.length_a   1.000
_cell.length_b   1.000
_cell.length_c   1.000
_cell.angle_alpha   90.00
_cell.angle_beta   90.00
_cell.angle_gamma   90.00
#
_symmetry.space_group_name_H-M   'P 1'
#
loop_
_entity.id
_entity.type
_entity.pdbx_description
1 polymer ?
#
loop_
_entity_poly.entity_id
_entity_poly.type
_entity_poly.pdbx_seq_one_letter_code
_entity_poly.pdbx_strand_id
1 'polypeptide(L)'
;MTTAITGLVPLHDHQSVLFTDLQDDQAQLKELASLWARKVITSAEWATARVPIEGRILTAERQLAHLLGKSALEGLAGKGRELRARWEALNLERQTAIVSAVLDYATITPAASGARTVDPNRIVPTWRL
;
A
#
# COMPACT_ATOMS: atom_id res chain seq x y z
N MET A 1 0.42 36.92 -0.55
CA MET A 1 -0.68 35.99 -0.25
C MET A 1 -0.04 34.70 0.21
N THR A 2 0.08 34.55 1.52
CA THR A 2 0.93 33.54 2.16
C THR A 2 0.07 32.75 3.13
N THR A 3 0.44 31.47 3.28
CA THR A 3 0.07 30.54 4.36
C THR A 3 -1.08 29.57 4.05
N ALA A 4 -0.72 28.43 3.46
CA ALA A 4 -1.40 27.15 3.64
C ALA A 4 -0.38 26.00 3.49
N ILE A 5 0.61 25.92 4.39
CA ILE A 5 1.58 24.80 4.43
C ILE A 5 1.88 24.30 5.86
N THR A 6 1.05 24.65 6.85
CA THR A 6 1.28 24.26 8.25
C THR A 6 0.71 22.87 8.59
N GLY A 7 -0.12 22.26 7.72
CA GLY A 7 -0.73 20.94 7.97
C GLY A 7 -0.08 19.76 7.23
N LEU A 8 0.74 20.00 6.20
CA LEU A 8 1.31 18.92 5.37
C LEU A 8 2.53 18.27 6.04
N VAL A 9 3.36 19.02 6.77
CA VAL A 9 4.61 18.50 7.38
C VAL A 9 4.38 17.30 8.33
N PRO A 10 3.46 17.30 9.30
CA PRO A 10 3.35 16.19 10.27
C PRO A 10 2.83 14.88 9.67
N LEU A 11 2.09 14.93 8.55
CA LEU A 11 1.54 13.73 7.92
C LEU A 11 2.61 12.96 7.13
N HIS A 12 3.48 13.66 6.40
CA HIS A 12 4.57 13.03 5.64
C HIS A 12 5.60 12.38 6.57
N ASP A 13 5.89 13.02 7.70
CA ASP A 13 6.80 12.48 8.72
C ASP A 13 6.25 11.14 9.25
N HIS A 14 4.97 11.10 9.62
CA HIS A 14 4.33 9.87 10.09
C HIS A 14 4.23 8.76 9.02
N GLN A 15 3.95 9.12 7.77
CA GLN A 15 3.97 8.19 6.64
C GLN A 15 5.36 7.59 6.43
N SER A 16 6.41 8.41 6.51
CA SER A 16 7.79 7.97 6.34
C SER A 16 8.21 6.94 7.38
N VAL A 17 7.81 7.14 8.65
CA VAL A 17 8.06 6.22 9.75
C VAL A 17 7.38 4.87 9.50
N LEU A 18 6.12 4.87 9.08
CA LEU A 18 5.39 3.61 8.77
C LEU A 18 6.02 2.85 7.59
N PHE A 19 6.55 3.56 6.59
CA PHE A 19 7.28 2.92 5.49
C PHE A 19 8.58 2.28 5.95
N THR A 20 9.33 2.95 6.84
CA THR A 20 10.55 2.40 7.44
C THR A 20 10.23 1.15 8.27
N ASP A 21 9.24 1.21 9.15
CA ASP A 21 8.82 0.07 9.98
C ASP A 21 8.43 -1.15 9.12
N LEU A 22 7.71 -0.92 8.03
CA LEU A 22 7.33 -1.98 7.09
C LEU A 22 8.54 -2.59 6.38
N GLN A 23 9.51 -1.78 5.97
CA GLN A 23 10.75 -2.26 5.35
C GLN A 23 11.57 -3.10 6.33
N ASP A 24 11.66 -2.68 7.59
CA ASP A 24 12.38 -3.38 8.64
C ASP A 24 11.73 -4.73 8.98
N ASP A 25 10.40 -4.77 9.10
CA ASP A 25 9.66 -6.03 9.32
C ASP A 25 9.81 -7.00 8.13
N GLN A 26 9.79 -6.49 6.89
CA GLN A 26 10.06 -7.31 5.70
C GLN A 26 11.50 -7.83 5.66
N ALA A 27 12.47 -7.03 6.11
CA ALA A 27 13.86 -7.47 6.24
C ALA A 27 13.98 -8.56 7.30
N GLN A 28 13.27 -8.43 8.42
CA GLN A 28 13.25 -9.43 9.48
C GLN A 28 12.67 -10.78 9.00
N LEU A 29 11.61 -10.77 8.18
CA LEU A 29 11.09 -12.00 7.56
C LEU A 29 12.11 -12.68 6.64
N LYS A 30 12.88 -11.90 5.88
CA LYS A 30 13.94 -12.43 5.00
C LYS A 30 15.07 -13.06 5.83
N GLU A 31 15.46 -12.42 6.92
CA GLU A 31 16.43 -12.97 7.86
C GLU A 31 15.93 -14.29 8.47
N LEU A 32 14.68 -14.31 8.93
CA LEU A 32 14.05 -15.50 9.51
C LEU A 32 13.99 -16.67 8.51
N ALA A 33 13.67 -16.38 7.24
CA ALA A 33 13.72 -17.37 6.16
C ALA A 33 15.13 -17.91 5.93
N SER A 34 16.16 -17.06 6.02
CA SER A 34 17.56 -17.46 5.89
C SER A 34 18.02 -18.37 7.05
N LEU A 35 17.58 -18.10 8.28
CA LEU A 35 17.87 -18.94 9.44
C LEU A 35 17.24 -20.34 9.31
N TRP A 36 15.99 -20.40 8.85
CA TRP A 36 15.32 -21.67 8.59
C TRP A 36 16.00 -22.47 7.46
N ALA A 37 16.37 -21.80 6.36
CA ALA A 37 17.08 -22.45 5.25
C ALA A 37 18.43 -23.06 5.67
N ARG A 38 19.12 -22.42 6.63
CA ARG A 38 20.36 -22.92 7.23
C ARG A 38 20.14 -23.97 8.33
N LYS A 39 18.89 -24.38 8.59
CA LYS A 39 18.50 -25.30 9.66
C LYS A 39 18.93 -24.83 11.06
N VAL A 40 19.07 -23.52 11.25
CA VAL A 40 19.40 -22.92 12.56
C VAL A 40 18.19 -22.93 13.48
N ILE A 41 17.00 -22.83 12.90
CA ILE A 41 15.71 -22.89 13.61
C ILE A 41 14.84 -23.99 13.02
N THR A 42 13.98 -24.56 13.85
CA THR A 42 12.98 -25.54 13.46
C THR A 42 11.80 -24.88 12.74
N SER A 43 10.98 -25.69 12.06
CA SER A 43 9.73 -25.21 11.45
C SER A 43 8.74 -24.65 12.48
N ALA A 44 8.70 -25.21 13.69
CA ALA A 44 7.84 -24.74 14.78
C ALA A 44 8.29 -23.37 15.30
N GLU A 45 9.60 -23.16 15.48
CA GLU A 45 10.17 -21.87 15.87
C GLU A 45 9.98 -20.82 14.78
N TRP A 46 10.20 -21.18 13.51
CA TRP A 46 9.95 -20.30 12.37
C TRP A 46 8.49 -19.85 12.31
N ALA A 47 7.53 -20.79 12.42
CA ALA A 47 6.12 -20.47 12.40
C ALA A 47 5.72 -19.55 13.57
N THR A 48 6.23 -19.82 14.77
CA THR A 48 5.97 -19.02 15.97
C THR A 48 6.54 -17.61 15.84
N ALA A 49 7.76 -17.47 15.31
CA ALA A 49 8.43 -16.18 15.12
C ALA A 49 7.83 -15.36 13.97
N ARG A 50 7.30 -16.03 12.94
CA ARG A 50 6.70 -15.38 11.75
C ARG A 50 5.40 -14.65 12.07
N VAL A 51 4.51 -15.26 12.85
CA VAL A 51 3.18 -14.73 13.18
C VAL A 51 3.18 -13.28 13.69
N PRO A 52 3.99 -12.89 14.70
CA PRO A 52 3.99 -11.52 15.19
C PRO A 52 4.51 -10.51 14.14
N ILE A 53 5.49 -10.89 13.32
CA ILE A 53 6.05 -10.01 12.29
C ILE A 53 5.01 -9.74 11.19
N GLU A 54 4.31 -10.78 10.73
CA GLU A 54 3.21 -10.62 9.76
C GLU A 54 2.07 -9.78 10.32
N GLY A 55 1.77 -9.92 11.62
CA GLY A 55 0.79 -9.08 12.32
C GLY A 55 1.16 -7.61 12.30
N ARG A 56 2.44 -7.27 12.49
CA ARG A 56 2.94 -5.88 12.43
C ARG A 56 2.87 -5.33 11.00
N ILE A 57 3.33 -6.08 10.00
CA ILE A 57 3.24 -5.71 8.58
C ILE A 57 1.78 -5.39 8.21
N LEU A 58 0.85 -6.30 8.52
CA LEU A 58 -0.57 -6.12 8.19
C LEU A 58 -1.17 -4.90 8.90
N THR A 59 -0.68 -4.56 10.09
CA THR A 59 -1.13 -3.38 10.84
C THR A 59 -0.58 -2.10 10.22
N ALA A 60 0.71 -2.06 9.89
CA ALA A 60 1.36 -0.93 9.22
C ALA A 60 0.75 -0.66 7.85
N GLU A 61 0.48 -1.70 7.06
CA GLU A 61 -0.21 -1.61 5.76
C GLU A 61 -1.62 -1.01 5.91
N ARG A 62 -2.39 -1.45 6.93
CA ARG A 62 -3.72 -0.88 7.23
C ARG A 62 -3.64 0.58 7.63
N GLN A 63 -2.68 0.96 8.46
CA GLN A 63 -2.48 2.35 8.88
C GLN A 63 -2.10 3.24 7.68
N LEU A 64 -1.19 2.77 6.84
CA LEU A 64 -0.77 3.48 5.63
C LEU A 64 -1.94 3.66 4.65
N ALA A 65 -2.73 2.61 4.43
CA ALA A 65 -3.93 2.67 3.58
C ALA A 65 -4.95 3.70 4.10
N HIS A 66 -5.15 3.77 5.42
CA HIS A 66 -6.05 4.75 6.04
C HIS A 66 -5.55 6.20 5.90
N LEU A 67 -4.24 6.43 6.09
CA LEU A 67 -3.63 7.76 5.98
C LEU A 67 -3.62 8.27 4.54
N LEU A 68 -3.27 7.41 3.59
CA LEU A 68 -3.33 7.71 2.15
C LEU A 68 -4.78 7.94 1.70
N GLY A 69 -5.71 7.14 2.21
CA GLY A 69 -7.13 7.28 1.92
C GLY A 69 -7.71 8.61 2.37
N LYS A 70 -7.47 8.99 3.62
CA LYS A 70 -7.96 10.27 4.18
C LYS A 70 -7.39 11.49 3.49
N SER A 71 -6.09 11.51 3.24
CA SER A 71 -5.43 12.65 2.59
C SER A 71 -5.78 12.80 1.11
N ALA A 72 -5.98 11.69 0.40
CA ALA A 72 -6.38 11.74 -1.01
C ALA A 72 -7.85 12.15 -1.22
N LEU A 73 -8.73 11.83 -0.27
CA LEU A 73 -10.16 12.17 -0.33
C LEU A 73 -10.46 13.59 0.17
N GLU A 74 -9.54 14.19 0.92
CA GLU A 74 -9.66 15.57 1.41
C GLU A 74 -9.78 16.55 0.22
N GLY A 75 -10.93 17.23 0.15
CA GLY A 75 -11.23 18.18 -0.93
C GLY A 75 -11.77 17.58 -2.22
N LEU A 76 -11.91 16.25 -2.33
CA LEU A 76 -12.49 15.54 -3.49
C LEU A 76 -13.98 15.18 -3.29
N ALA A 77 -14.49 15.21 -2.05
CA ALA A 77 -15.88 14.90 -1.74
C ALA A 77 -16.84 15.81 -2.56
N GLY A 78 -17.70 15.19 -3.37
CA GLY A 78 -18.67 15.89 -4.23
C GLY A 78 -18.09 16.48 -5.53
N LYS A 79 -16.78 16.39 -5.78
CA LYS A 79 -16.09 16.99 -6.95
C LYS A 79 -15.69 15.99 -8.03
N GLY A 80 -16.40 14.85 -8.15
CA GLY A 80 -16.04 13.78 -9.09
C GLY A 80 -15.92 14.21 -10.56
N ARG A 81 -16.71 15.20 -11.01
CA ARG A 81 -16.60 15.77 -12.36
C ARG A 81 -15.31 16.58 -12.57
N GLU A 82 -14.93 17.39 -11.59
CA GLU A 82 -13.71 18.20 -11.61
C GLU A 82 -12.47 17.30 -11.53
N LEU A 83 -12.53 16.24 -10.72
CA LEU A 83 -11.49 15.23 -10.67
C LEU A 83 -11.27 14.56 -12.02
N ARG A 84 -12.36 14.13 -12.70
CA ARG A 84 -12.25 13.48 -14.00
C ARG A 84 -11.65 14.41 -15.07
N ALA A 85 -11.97 15.70 -15.02
CA ALA A 85 -11.40 16.69 -15.94
C ALA A 85 -9.90 16.94 -15.71
N ARG A 86 -9.42 16.78 -14.46
CA ARG A 86 -8.02 17.02 -14.10
C ARG A 86 -7.18 15.76 -13.98
N TRP A 87 -7.77 14.59 -14.13
CA TRP A 87 -7.13 13.29 -13.87
C TRP A 87 -5.78 13.16 -14.59
N GLU A 88 -5.75 13.44 -15.89
CA GLU A 88 -4.54 13.34 -16.71
C GLU A 88 -3.47 14.39 -16.35
N ALA A 89 -3.87 15.51 -15.73
CA ALA A 89 -2.96 16.56 -15.29
C ALA A 89 -2.37 16.31 -13.88
N LEU A 90 -2.87 15.32 -13.15
CA LEU A 90 -2.32 14.94 -11.85
C LEU A 90 -1.02 14.15 -12.01
N ASN A 91 -0.08 14.37 -11.11
CA ASN A 91 1.12 13.52 -11.04
C ASN A 91 0.76 12.08 -10.62
N LEU A 92 1.62 11.13 -10.98
CA LEU A 92 1.38 9.71 -10.77
C LEU A 92 1.17 9.37 -9.29
N GLU A 93 1.96 10.00 -8.40
CA GLU A 93 1.81 9.82 -6.94
C GLU A 93 0.40 10.17 -6.45
N ARG A 94 -0.18 11.27 -6.94
CA ARG A 94 -1.54 11.68 -6.56
C ARG A 94 -2.60 10.80 -7.19
N GLN A 95 -2.41 10.33 -8.42
CA GLN A 95 -3.30 9.34 -9.02
C GLN A 95 -3.29 8.03 -8.21
N THR A 96 -2.11 7.55 -7.83
CA THR A 96 -1.95 6.35 -6.99
C THR A 96 -2.59 6.53 -5.63
N ALA A 97 -2.38 7.66 -4.94
CA ALA A 97 -3.00 7.93 -3.66
C ALA A 97 -4.54 7.92 -3.73
N ILE A 98 -5.11 8.52 -4.79
CA ILE A 98 -6.57 8.52 -5.02
C ILE A 98 -7.07 7.10 -5.32
N VAL A 99 -6.36 6.32 -6.13
CA VAL A 99 -6.73 4.91 -6.40
C VAL A 99 -6.66 4.08 -5.13
N SER A 100 -5.57 4.16 -4.37
CA SER A 100 -5.40 3.43 -3.10
C SER A 100 -6.41 3.82 -2.02
N ALA A 101 -6.97 5.03 -2.10
CA ALA A 101 -8.04 5.47 -1.21
C ALA A 101 -9.36 4.72 -1.46
N VAL A 102 -9.68 4.46 -2.74
CA VAL A 102 -10.98 3.93 -3.17
C VAL A 102 -10.93 2.43 -3.46
N LEU A 103 -9.76 1.91 -3.84
CA LEU A 103 -9.51 0.50 -4.12
C LEU A 103 -9.10 -0.22 -2.84
N ASP A 104 -9.79 -1.32 -2.50
CA ASP A 104 -9.42 -2.16 -1.36
C ASP A 104 -8.26 -3.10 -1.72
N TYR A 105 -8.48 -3.89 -2.77
CA TYR A 105 -7.48 -4.73 -3.40
C TYR A 105 -7.89 -5.00 -4.85
N ALA A 106 -6.93 -5.40 -5.69
CA ALA A 106 -7.22 -5.86 -7.04
C ALA A 106 -6.76 -7.32 -7.19
N THR A 107 -7.66 -8.17 -7.66
CA THR A 107 -7.34 -9.56 -7.98
C THR A 107 -6.88 -9.64 -9.43
N ILE A 108 -5.67 -10.16 -9.66
CA ILE A 108 -5.15 -10.40 -11.00
C ILE A 108 -5.50 -11.84 -11.39
N THR A 109 -6.45 -12.02 -12.33
CA THR A 109 -6.85 -13.36 -12.81
C THR A 109 -5.73 -14.02 -13.60
N PRO A 110 -5.66 -15.35 -13.75
CA PRO A 110 -4.58 -16.04 -14.48
C PRO A 110 -4.41 -15.51 -15.92
N ALA A 111 -3.16 -15.47 -16.41
CA ALA A 111 -2.90 -15.13 -17.81
C ALA A 111 -3.23 -16.31 -18.72
N ALA A 112 -3.73 -16.03 -19.93
CA ALA A 112 -3.78 -17.05 -20.98
C ALA A 112 -2.35 -17.54 -21.28
N SER A 113 -2.18 -18.85 -21.45
CA SER A 113 -0.87 -19.45 -21.72
C SER A 113 -0.23 -18.81 -22.96
N GLY A 114 0.99 -18.27 -22.81
CA GLY A 114 1.72 -17.62 -23.90
C GLY A 114 1.44 -16.12 -24.11
N ALA A 115 0.63 -15.47 -23.26
CA ALA A 115 0.40 -14.03 -23.36
C ALA A 115 1.68 -13.21 -23.05
N ARG A 116 2.07 -12.32 -23.99
CA ARG A 116 3.22 -11.39 -23.85
C ARG A 116 2.80 -9.94 -23.67
N THR A 117 1.49 -9.68 -23.54
CA THR A 117 0.90 -8.34 -23.46
C THR A 117 0.16 -8.20 -22.13
N VAL A 118 0.22 -7.02 -21.52
CA VAL A 118 -0.59 -6.68 -20.34
C VAL A 118 -2.04 -6.57 -20.77
N ASP A 119 -2.91 -7.42 -20.21
CA ASP A 119 -4.36 -7.34 -20.40
C ASP A 119 -5.00 -6.68 -19.16
N PRO A 120 -5.47 -5.41 -19.26
CA PRO A 120 -6.11 -4.72 -18.15
C PRO A 120 -7.39 -5.38 -17.67
N ASN A 121 -8.07 -6.17 -18.49
CA ASN A 121 -9.30 -6.87 -18.10
C ASN A 121 -9.06 -7.98 -17.08
N ARG A 122 -7.79 -8.36 -16.86
CA ARG A 122 -7.40 -9.30 -15.81
C ARG A 122 -7.40 -8.68 -14.41
N ILE A 123 -7.45 -7.36 -14.32
CA ILE A 123 -7.45 -6.63 -13.06
C ILE A 123 -8.90 -6.48 -12.62
N VAL A 124 -9.31 -7.28 -11.64
CA VAL A 124 -10.64 -7.21 -11.04
C VAL A 124 -10.54 -6.39 -9.76
N PRO A 125 -10.98 -5.11 -9.75
CA PRO A 125 -10.90 -4.27 -8.57
C PRO A 125 -12.03 -4.60 -7.57
N THR A 126 -11.67 -4.72 -6.30
CA THR A 126 -12.61 -4.70 -5.18
C THR A 126 -12.57 -3.31 -4.56
N TRP A 127 -13.71 -2.63 -4.53
CA TRP A 127 -13.83 -1.25 -4.06
C TRP A 127 -14.15 -1.18 -2.57
N ARG A 128 -13.60 -0.17 -1.88
CA ARG A 128 -14.03 0.21 -0.53
C ARG A 128 -15.31 1.06 -0.67
N LEU A 129 -16.47 0.44 -0.59
CA LEU A 129 -17.78 1.10 -0.51
C LEU A 129 -18.29 1.08 0.92
#